data_AF-A0A7V6LHP5-F1
#
_entry.id   AF-A0A7V6LHP5-F1
#
_cell.length_a   1.000
_cell.length_b   1.000
_cell.length_c   1.000
_cell.angle_alpha   90.00
_cell.angle_beta   90.00
_cell.angle_gamma   90.00
#
_symmetry.space_group_name_H-M   'P 1'
#
loop_
_entity.id
_entity.type
_entity.pdbx_description
1 polymer ?
#
loop_
_entity_poly.entity_id
_entity_poly.type
_entity_poly.pdbx_seq_one_letter_code
_entity_poly.pdbx_strand_id
1 'polypeptide(L)'
;MKKVMRFIGITLGVLFVSSVLWIFRPYEKADLRRVEPKLRALETPYREVKAFSFGDGGSMGLEIIDRNGKALVFCLPAPMDEPTLRYNKLFMGAIYYTEPGSSEVPNAHHTKLRLAEIIRSQTKADDDNDVFVYRLSGRWSDLLRFVMREDVFKVY
;
A
#
# COMPACT_ATOMS: atom_id res chain seq x y z
N MET A 1 -7.98 -47.14 8.52
CA MET A 1 -7.44 -46.25 7.46
C MET A 1 -8.47 -45.30 6.84
N LYS A 2 -9.60 -45.75 6.26
CA LYS A 2 -10.57 -44.83 5.59
C LYS A 2 -11.10 -43.68 6.46
N LYS A 3 -11.38 -43.92 7.75
CA LYS A 3 -11.81 -42.87 8.69
C LYS A 3 -10.71 -41.82 8.94
N VAL A 4 -9.45 -42.26 9.08
CA VAL A 4 -8.30 -41.36 9.29
C VAL A 4 -8.05 -40.47 8.06
N MET A 5 -8.10 -41.04 6.84
CA MET A 5 -8.01 -40.25 5.61
C MET A 5 -9.15 -39.22 5.47
N ARG A 6 -10.38 -39.57 5.89
CA ARG A 6 -11.51 -38.62 5.90
C ARG A 6 -11.28 -37.48 6.89
N PHE A 7 -10.78 -37.77 8.10
CA PHE A 7 -10.44 -36.73 9.07
C PHE A 7 -9.33 -35.81 8.56
N ILE A 8 -8.27 -36.35 7.96
CA ILE A 8 -7.19 -35.55 7.36
C ILE A 8 -7.75 -34.63 6.26
N GLY A 9 -8.59 -35.17 5.38
CA GLY A 9 -9.22 -34.39 4.31
C GLY A 9 -10.08 -33.23 4.85
N ILE A 10 -10.87 -33.49 5.90
CA ILE A 10 -11.68 -32.45 6.55
C ILE A 10 -10.78 -31.38 7.19
N THR A 11 -9.75 -31.78 7.93
CA THR A 11 -8.83 -30.84 8.58
C THR A 11 -8.12 -29.96 7.56
N LEU A 12 -7.62 -30.53 6.46
CA LEU A 12 -7.00 -29.79 5.38
C LEU A 12 -8.00 -28.83 4.70
N GLY A 13 -9.22 -29.28 4.47
CA GLY A 13 -10.29 -28.43 3.92
C GLY A 13 -10.59 -27.22 4.81
N VAL A 14 -10.74 -27.43 6.11
CA VAL A 14 -10.98 -26.35 7.09
C VAL A 14 -9.80 -25.39 7.15
N LEU A 15 -8.57 -25.91 7.15
CA LEU A 15 -7.36 -25.09 7.17
C LEU A 15 -7.23 -24.25 5.90
N PHE A 16 -7.55 -24.83 4.75
CA PHE A 16 -7.58 -24.11 3.47
C PHE A 16 -8.60 -22.98 3.47
N VAL A 17 -9.86 -23.25 3.84
CA VAL A 17 -10.92 -22.23 3.89
C VAL A 17 -10.55 -21.11 4.88
N SER A 18 -10.02 -21.46 6.06
CA SER A 18 -9.59 -20.50 7.06
C SER A 18 -8.46 -19.60 6.55
N SER A 19 -7.49 -20.19 5.83
CA SER A 19 -6.38 -19.46 5.22
C SER A 19 -6.87 -18.48 4.14
N VAL A 20 -7.79 -18.91 3.28
CA VAL A 20 -8.41 -18.06 2.25
C VAL A 20 -9.18 -16.90 2.90
N LEU A 21 -10.02 -17.17 3.90
CA LEU A 21 -10.77 -16.12 4.60
C LEU A 21 -9.85 -15.12 5.31
N TRP A 22 -8.70 -15.58 5.83
CA TRP A 22 -7.72 -14.70 6.46
C TRP A 22 -7.00 -13.80 5.45
N ILE A 23 -6.55 -14.36 4.33
CA ILE A 23 -5.88 -13.61 3.25
C ILE A 23 -6.84 -12.55 2.68
N PHE A 24 -8.08 -12.93 2.39
CA PHE A 24 -9.08 -12.08 1.74
C PHE A 24 -10.03 -11.36 2.72
N ARG A 25 -9.64 -11.24 4.00
CA ARG A 25 -10.41 -10.47 4.99
C ARG A 25 -10.67 -9.05 4.47
N PRO A 26 -11.83 -8.42 4.75
CA PRO A 26 -12.06 -7.02 4.39
C PRO A 26 -10.94 -6.09 4.90
N TYR A 27 -10.60 -5.07 4.12
CA TYR A 27 -9.61 -4.07 4.52
C TYR A 27 -10.09 -3.30 5.75
N GLU A 28 -9.14 -3.03 6.66
CA GLU A 28 -9.35 -2.03 7.70
C GLU A 28 -9.58 -0.68 7.01
N LYS A 29 -10.60 0.05 7.46
CA LYS A 29 -10.91 1.39 6.94
C LYS A 29 -10.13 2.43 7.72
N ALA A 30 -9.67 3.47 7.03
CA ALA A 30 -9.02 4.59 7.69
C ALA A 30 -10.00 5.34 8.62
N ASP A 31 -9.58 5.64 9.86
CA ASP A 31 -10.28 6.62 10.69
C ASP A 31 -9.88 8.02 10.21
N LEU A 32 -10.81 8.69 9.52
CA LEU A 32 -10.61 10.02 8.97
C LEU A 32 -10.21 11.06 10.02
N ARG A 33 -10.47 10.86 11.32
CA ARG A 33 -10.04 11.80 12.36
C ARG A 33 -8.54 11.74 12.62
N ARG A 34 -7.93 10.59 12.35
CA ARG A 34 -6.52 10.26 12.59
C ARG A 34 -5.65 10.32 11.33
N VAL A 35 -6.26 10.55 10.17
CA VAL A 35 -5.53 10.82 8.92
C VAL A 35 -4.87 12.20 8.99
N GLU A 36 -3.66 12.28 8.43
CA GLU A 36 -2.88 13.51 8.29
C GLU A 36 -3.74 14.68 7.77
N PRO A 37 -3.85 15.81 8.50
CA PRO A 37 -4.72 16.93 8.12
C PRO A 37 -4.52 17.43 6.69
N LYS A 38 -3.28 17.47 6.20
CA LYS A 38 -2.99 17.93 4.83
C LYS A 38 -3.59 17.00 3.77
N LEU A 39 -3.62 15.70 4.01
CA LEU A 39 -4.25 14.72 3.12
C LEU A 39 -5.77 14.87 3.11
N ARG A 40 -6.38 15.10 4.28
CA ARG A 40 -7.84 15.31 4.41
C ARG A 40 -8.32 16.58 3.73
N ALA A 41 -7.46 17.59 3.68
CA ALA A 41 -7.73 18.87 3.05
C ALA A 41 -7.61 18.83 1.52
N LEU A 42 -7.30 17.69 0.91
CA LEU A 42 -7.34 17.53 -0.55
C LEU A 42 -8.76 17.29 -1.02
N GLU A 43 -9.15 17.97 -2.10
CA GLU A 43 -10.49 17.89 -2.64
C GLU A 43 -10.64 16.83 -3.72
N THR A 44 -11.70 16.02 -3.63
CA THR A 44 -12.05 15.01 -4.63
C THR A 44 -12.95 15.58 -5.74
N PRO A 45 -12.93 15.04 -6.97
CA PRO A 45 -12.08 13.92 -7.43
C PRO A 45 -10.61 14.36 -7.59
N TYR A 46 -9.67 13.45 -7.30
CA TYR A 46 -8.25 13.71 -7.55
C TYR A 46 -7.98 13.74 -9.05
N ARG A 47 -7.17 14.70 -9.50
CA ARG A 47 -6.75 14.81 -10.91
C ARG A 47 -5.73 13.73 -11.25
N GLU A 48 -4.77 13.52 -10.36
CA GLU A 48 -3.66 12.61 -10.59
C GLU A 48 -3.23 11.96 -9.27
N VAL A 49 -2.91 10.67 -9.33
CA VAL A 49 -2.30 9.89 -8.25
C VAL A 49 -1.20 9.05 -8.86
N LYS A 50 0.05 9.35 -8.50
CA LYS A 50 1.22 8.76 -9.14
C LYS A 50 2.23 8.31 -8.10
N ALA A 51 2.48 7.01 -8.04
CA ALA A 51 3.62 6.46 -7.32
C ALA A 51 4.89 6.54 -8.17
N PHE A 52 6.04 6.56 -7.52
CA PHE A 52 7.35 6.48 -8.15
C PHE A 52 8.34 5.80 -7.21
N SER A 53 9.35 5.15 -7.76
CA SER A 53 10.39 4.45 -7.01
C SER A 53 11.72 5.20 -7.05
N PHE A 54 12.52 5.04 -6.01
CA PHE A 54 13.87 5.59 -5.91
C PHE A 54 14.93 4.49 -6.07
N GLY A 55 16.07 4.85 -6.67
CA GLY A 55 17.23 3.97 -6.85
C GLY A 55 18.11 3.80 -5.61
N ASP A 56 17.56 3.99 -4.41
CA ASP A 56 18.29 4.07 -3.13
C ASP A 56 18.18 2.80 -2.26
N GLY A 57 17.57 1.73 -2.79
CA GLY A 57 17.24 0.51 -2.04
C GLY A 57 15.77 0.13 -2.05
N GLY A 58 14.93 1.00 -2.62
CA GLY A 58 13.51 0.75 -2.84
C GLY A 58 12.61 1.65 -2.00
N SER A 59 13.08 2.85 -1.64
CA SER A 59 12.16 3.91 -1.21
C SER A 59 11.19 4.20 -2.33
N MET A 60 10.01 4.69 -1.98
CA MET A 60 9.00 5.07 -2.95
C MET A 60 8.37 6.39 -2.55
N GLY A 61 7.93 7.15 -3.53
CA GLY A 61 7.09 8.31 -3.30
C GLY A 61 5.72 8.16 -3.94
N LEU A 62 4.82 9.03 -3.52
CA LEU A 62 3.46 9.13 -3.99
C LEU A 62 3.08 10.60 -4.07
N GLU A 63 2.70 11.05 -5.26
CA GLU A 63 2.15 12.37 -5.49
C GLU A 63 0.65 12.26 -5.72
N ILE A 64 -0.10 13.10 -5.01
CA ILE A 64 -1.55 13.25 -5.18
C ILE A 64 -1.84 14.69 -5.56
N ILE A 65 -2.46 14.90 -6.71
CA ILE A 65 -2.89 16.22 -7.18
C ILE A 65 -4.42 16.28 -7.09
N ASP A 66 -4.93 17.23 -6.32
CA ASP A 66 -6.37 17.43 -6.15
C ASP A 66 -7.02 18.13 -7.36
N ARG A 67 -8.35 18.31 -7.33
CA ARG A 67 -9.09 18.99 -8.41
C ARG A 67 -8.67 20.44 -8.67
N ASN A 68 -8.11 21.11 -7.67
CA ASN A 68 -7.68 22.51 -7.72
C ASN A 68 -6.20 22.66 -8.07
N GLY A 69 -5.49 21.54 -8.31
CA GLY A 69 -4.06 21.54 -8.61
C GLY A 69 -3.15 21.60 -7.38
N LYS A 70 -3.70 21.42 -6.17
CA LYS A 70 -2.89 21.28 -4.96
C LYS A 70 -2.25 19.90 -4.95
N ALA A 71 -0.92 19.89 -4.98
CA ALA A 71 -0.12 18.67 -4.88
C ALA A 71 0.23 18.36 -3.43
N LEU A 72 0.21 17.08 -3.08
CA LEU A 72 0.75 16.59 -1.82
C LEU A 72 1.60 15.35 -2.11
N VAL A 73 2.84 15.39 -1.62
CA VAL A 73 3.82 14.32 -1.84
C VAL A 73 4.07 13.58 -0.54
N PHE A 74 4.11 12.25 -0.63
CA PHE A 74 4.47 11.33 0.44
C PHE A 74 5.67 10.50 0.04
N CYS A 75 6.45 10.07 1.02
CA CYS A 75 7.60 9.19 0.85
C CYS A 75 7.55 8.04 1.85
N LEU A 76 7.70 6.81 1.36
CA LEU A 76 7.93 5.59 2.13
C LEU A 76 9.42 5.23 2.03
N PRO A 77 10.23 5.49 3.08
CA PRO A 77 11.66 5.24 3.03
C PRO A 77 11.95 3.74 3.10
N ALA A 78 12.94 3.32 2.32
CA ALA A 78 13.56 2.01 2.38
C ALA A 78 15.01 2.08 1.87
N PRO A 79 15.84 2.97 2.45
CA PRO A 79 17.24 3.07 2.08
C PRO A 79 17.99 1.77 2.36
N MET A 80 18.99 1.45 1.54
CA MET A 80 19.87 0.30 1.79
C MET A 80 20.63 0.41 3.13
N ASP A 81 21.04 1.63 3.49
CA ASP A 81 21.94 1.88 4.62
C ASP A 81 21.23 1.91 5.98
N GLU A 82 19.90 2.04 6.02
CA GLU A 82 19.12 2.10 7.26
C GLU A 82 17.90 1.14 7.24
N PRO A 83 18.11 -0.16 7.51
CA PRO A 83 17.05 -1.17 7.45
C PRO A 83 15.88 -0.92 8.41
N THR A 84 16.10 -0.20 9.51
CA THR A 84 15.08 0.13 10.51
C THR A 84 14.02 1.11 9.98
N LEU A 85 14.36 1.94 9.00
CA LEU A 85 13.43 2.88 8.37
C LEU A 85 12.49 2.20 7.37
N ARG A 86 12.88 1.02 6.87
CA ARG A 86 12.24 0.34 5.74
C ARG A 86 10.75 0.13 5.91
N TYR A 87 9.97 0.94 5.19
CA TYR A 87 8.50 0.97 5.14
C TYR A 87 7.78 1.20 6.47
N ASN A 88 8.52 1.41 7.56
CA ASN A 88 7.97 1.60 8.90
C ASN A 88 7.43 3.03 9.06
N LYS A 89 8.14 4.01 8.51
CA LYS A 89 7.76 5.43 8.59
C LYS A 89 7.04 5.90 7.33
N LEU A 90 6.43 7.09 7.41
CA LEU A 90 5.85 7.80 6.29
C LEU A 90 6.27 9.26 6.42
N PHE A 91 6.82 9.82 5.35
CA PHE A 91 7.19 11.22 5.27
C PHE A 91 6.26 11.95 4.31
N MET A 92 6.14 13.26 4.47
CA MET A 92 5.29 14.13 3.67
C MET A 92 5.97 15.48 3.45
N GLY A 93 5.71 16.08 2.28
CA GLY A 93 6.08 17.47 1.97
C GLY A 93 7.25 17.61 1.01
N ALA A 94 8.01 16.54 0.79
CA ALA A 94 9.07 16.47 -0.22
C ALA A 94 9.01 15.12 -0.95
N ILE A 95 9.73 15.05 -2.07
CA ILE A 95 9.83 13.84 -2.89
C ILE A 95 10.60 12.78 -2.09
N TYR A 96 11.73 13.17 -1.51
CA TYR A 96 12.59 12.26 -0.75
C TYR A 96 12.67 12.63 0.74
N TYR A 97 12.81 11.63 1.61
CA TYR A 97 12.62 11.82 3.05
C TYR A 97 13.73 12.65 3.73
N THR A 98 14.92 12.78 3.13
CA THR A 98 16.03 13.62 3.63
C THR A 98 16.00 15.05 3.08
N GLU A 99 15.09 15.37 2.16
CA GLU A 99 15.03 16.69 1.54
C GLU A 99 14.47 17.75 2.50
N PRO A 100 14.91 19.03 2.36
CA PRO A 100 14.30 20.13 3.09
C PRO A 100 12.80 20.21 2.84
N GLY A 101 12.00 20.32 3.91
CA GLY A 101 10.53 20.33 3.83
C GLY A 101 9.87 18.96 3.98
N SER A 102 10.67 17.88 3.99
CA SER A 102 10.21 16.56 4.43
C SER A 102 9.89 16.57 5.93
N SER A 103 8.73 16.03 6.28
CA SER A 103 8.28 15.88 7.66
C SER A 103 7.71 14.50 7.90
N GLU A 104 8.07 13.86 9.01
CA GLU A 104 7.52 12.57 9.39
C GLU A 104 6.04 12.73 9.78
N VAL A 105 5.18 11.85 9.25
CA VAL A 105 3.76 11.78 9.61
C VAL A 105 3.63 10.95 10.89
N PRO A 106 3.24 11.56 12.02
CA PRO A 106 3.11 10.83 13.28
C PRO A 106 1.95 9.84 13.22
N ASN A 107 2.12 8.66 13.80
CA ASN A 107 1.09 7.59 13.83
C ASN A 107 0.48 7.31 12.44
N ALA A 108 1.35 7.13 11.44
CA ALA A 108 0.98 7.07 10.03
C ALA A 108 0.01 5.93 9.63
N HIS A 109 -0.38 5.01 10.53
CA HIS A 109 -1.24 3.86 10.20
C HIS A 109 -2.51 4.25 9.43
N HIS A 110 -3.33 5.15 9.97
CA HIS A 110 -4.58 5.55 9.30
C HIS A 110 -4.31 6.36 8.02
N THR A 111 -3.23 7.14 7.98
CA THR A 111 -2.80 7.84 6.76
C THR A 111 -2.40 6.83 5.68
N LYS A 112 -1.63 5.80 6.00
CA LYS A 112 -1.25 4.72 5.07
C LYS A 112 -2.47 3.97 4.54
N LEU A 113 -3.42 3.64 5.42
CA LEU A 113 -4.71 3.03 5.02
C LEU A 113 -5.45 3.94 4.03
N ARG A 114 -5.51 5.25 4.32
CA ARG A 114 -6.20 6.21 3.45
C ARG A 114 -5.51 6.36 2.09
N LEU A 115 -4.18 6.42 2.06
CA LEU A 115 -3.42 6.45 0.80
C LEU A 115 -3.69 5.19 -0.03
N ALA A 116 -3.69 4.01 0.60
CA ALA A 116 -4.00 2.76 -0.09
C ALA A 116 -5.44 2.74 -0.62
N GLU A 117 -6.42 3.28 0.10
CA GLU A 117 -7.79 3.47 -0.40
C GLU A 117 -7.84 4.39 -1.63
N ILE A 118 -7.11 5.51 -1.61
CA ILE A 118 -7.06 6.47 -2.72
C ILE A 118 -6.47 5.82 -3.97
N ILE A 119 -5.36 5.10 -3.84
CA ILE A 119 -4.70 4.43 -4.96
C ILE A 119 -5.61 3.32 -5.52
N ARG A 120 -6.21 2.49 -4.65
CA ARG A 120 -7.15 1.44 -5.09
C ARG A 120 -8.41 1.98 -5.76
N SER A 121 -8.79 3.24 -5.51
CA SER A 121 -9.94 3.88 -6.15
C SER A 121 -9.64 4.40 -7.57
N GLN A 122 -8.37 4.39 -7.98
CA GLN A 122 -7.99 4.75 -9.34
C GLN A 122 -8.51 3.69 -10.33
N THR A 123 -9.07 4.14 -11.44
CA THR A 123 -9.60 3.26 -12.50
C THR A 123 -8.51 2.65 -13.38
N LYS A 124 -7.30 3.23 -13.36
CA LYS A 124 -6.18 2.79 -14.19
C LYS A 124 -5.21 1.94 -13.38
N ALA A 125 -4.94 0.76 -13.92
CA ALA A 125 -3.88 -0.14 -13.49
C ALA A 125 -2.50 0.52 -13.66
N ASP A 126 -1.68 0.49 -12.60
CA ASP A 126 -0.31 0.99 -12.61
C ASP A 126 0.53 0.13 -11.63
N ASP A 127 1.68 -0.36 -12.10
CA ASP A 127 2.49 -1.34 -11.37
C ASP A 127 3.16 -0.73 -10.13
N ASP A 128 3.66 0.51 -10.25
CA ASP A 128 4.28 1.23 -9.14
C ASP A 128 3.25 1.52 -8.05
N ASN A 129 2.03 1.89 -8.45
CA ASN A 129 0.90 2.08 -7.53
C ASN A 129 0.55 0.80 -6.75
N ASP A 130 0.55 -0.36 -7.40
CA ASP A 130 0.22 -1.63 -6.73
C ASP A 130 1.30 -2.08 -5.76
N VAL A 131 2.58 -1.93 -6.13
CA VAL A 131 3.70 -2.17 -5.21
C VAL A 131 3.61 -1.21 -4.02
N PHE A 132 3.29 0.07 -4.26
CA PHE A 132 3.11 1.05 -3.19
C PHE A 132 1.99 0.65 -2.23
N VAL A 133 0.84 0.22 -2.75
CA VAL A 133 -0.30 -0.27 -1.94
C VAL A 133 0.08 -1.48 -1.09
N TYR A 134 0.82 -2.43 -1.66
CA TYR A 134 1.32 -3.58 -0.90
C TYR A 134 2.22 -3.14 0.26
N ARG A 135 3.15 -2.21 0.01
CA ARG A 135 4.07 -1.72 1.06
C ARG A 135 3.38 -0.85 2.12
N LEU A 136 2.33 -0.11 1.75
CA LEU A 136 1.52 0.65 2.70
C LEU A 136 0.73 -0.27 3.65
N SER A 137 0.14 -1.32 3.09
CA SER A 137 -0.84 -2.17 3.79
C SER A 137 -0.22 -3.41 4.44
N GLY A 138 0.91 -3.88 3.93
CA GLY A 138 1.54 -5.14 4.33
C GLY A 138 0.70 -6.39 4.04
N ARG A 139 -0.36 -6.29 3.23
CA ARG A 139 -1.31 -7.40 3.05
C ARG A 139 -0.91 -8.32 1.90
N TRP A 140 -0.91 -9.62 2.20
CA TRP A 140 -0.69 -10.68 1.20
C TRP A 140 -1.68 -10.62 0.03
N SER A 141 -2.92 -10.18 0.26
CA SER A 141 -3.90 -10.01 -0.81
C SER A 141 -3.47 -8.98 -1.86
N ASP A 142 -2.78 -7.92 -1.45
CA ASP A 142 -2.29 -6.90 -2.39
C ASP A 142 -1.06 -7.39 -3.15
N LEU A 143 -0.17 -8.16 -2.48
CA LEU A 143 0.93 -8.84 -3.17
C LEU A 143 0.43 -9.83 -4.22
N LEU A 144 -0.58 -10.64 -3.89
CA LEU A 144 -1.19 -11.58 -4.83
C LEU A 144 -1.82 -10.86 -6.01
N ARG A 145 -2.48 -9.71 -5.81
CA ARG A 145 -3.03 -8.92 -6.92
C ARG A 145 -1.95 -8.40 -7.85
N PHE A 146 -0.84 -7.92 -7.30
CA PHE A 146 0.31 -7.49 -8.08
C PHE A 146 0.92 -8.65 -8.88
N VAL A 147 1.21 -9.78 -8.22
CA VAL A 147 1.84 -10.96 -8.85
C VAL A 147 0.92 -11.60 -9.90
N MET A 148 -0.39 -11.67 -9.65
CA MET A 148 -1.35 -12.32 -10.54
C MET A 148 -1.82 -11.41 -11.68
N ARG A 149 -1.25 -10.20 -11.83
CA ARG A 149 -1.59 -9.31 -12.95
C ARG A 149 -1.03 -9.91 -14.24
N GLU A 150 -1.90 -10.17 -15.21
CA GLU A 150 -1.53 -10.81 -16.49
C GLU A 150 -0.44 -10.06 -17.25
N ASP A 151 -0.33 -8.73 -17.06
CA ASP A 151 0.64 -7.90 -17.75
C ASP A 151 2.08 -8.05 -17.20
N VAL A 152 2.25 -8.54 -15.96
CA VAL A 152 3.57 -8.88 -15.39
C VAL A 152 4.16 -10.12 -16.07
N PHE A 153 3.31 -11.02 -16.57
CA PHE A 153 3.71 -12.25 -17.26
C PHE A 153 3.86 -12.10 -18.79
N LYS A 154 3.52 -10.94 -19.36
CA LYS A 154 3.67 -10.69 -20.82
C LYS A 154 5.08 -10.27 -21.23
N VAL A 155 6.01 -10.18 -20.29
CA VAL A 155 7.43 -9.87 -20.55
C VAL A 155 8.28 -11.12 -20.29
N TYR A 156 7.96 -12.25 -20.92
CA TYR A 156 8.89 -13.35 -21.17
C TYR A 156 8.45 -14.15 -22.40
#